data_AF-X0WS39-F1
#
_entry.id   AF-X0WS39-F1
#
_cell.length_a   1.000
_cell.length_b   1.000
_cell.length_c   1.000
_cell.angle_alpha   90.00
_cell.angle_beta   90.00
_cell.angle_gamma   90.00
#
_symmetry.space_group_name_H-M   'P 1'
#
loop_
_entity.id
_entity.type
_entity.pdbx_description
1 polymer ?
#
loop_
_entity_poly.entity_id
_entity_poly.type
_entity_poly.pdbx_seq_one_letter_code
_entity_poly.pdbx_strand_id
1 'polypeptide(L)'
;WLGLAEDADPEHIARECHYQKLGRFPPLEDYCPAITCNSLVDPTYAPAGMHVAHSEQLGLPAPTYTERQWLEIKRKYLQDLLAVWQRHAPNMTWDNIIGVDTNSPYDALRMKNLGPNGNMAVLDCSLYQRDVNRPTPELANHRTPIKNLYATGSAWSPGGWAASPESYNCYKIIAGDLGLGKPWEEPGKEEPDSLVQEVRAVGKRIRDLFKA
;
A
#
# COMPACT_ATOMS: atom_id res chain seq x y z
N TRP A 1 2.55 -10.72 -5.16
CA TRP A 1 2.63 -9.47 -5.92
C TRP A 1 3.69 -9.64 -6.99
N LEU A 2 3.31 -9.48 -8.25
CA LEU A 2 4.24 -9.48 -9.38
C LEU A 2 4.13 -8.10 -10.04
N GLY A 3 5.26 -7.44 -10.29
CA GLY A 3 5.26 -6.24 -11.12
C GLY A 3 4.98 -6.63 -12.56
N LEU A 4 4.03 -5.95 -13.19
CA LEU A 4 3.71 -6.12 -14.60
C LEU A 4 4.22 -4.89 -15.35
N ALA A 5 5.52 -4.87 -15.62
CA ALA A 5 6.21 -3.85 -16.39
C ALA A 5 6.86 -4.48 -17.63
N GLU A 6 7.17 -3.66 -18.63
CA GLU A 6 7.78 -4.09 -19.90
C GLU A 6 9.08 -4.89 -19.68
N ASP A 7 9.86 -4.49 -18.67
CA ASP A 7 11.10 -5.14 -18.26
C ASP A 7 11.31 -5.02 -16.74
N ALA A 8 12.46 -5.54 -16.27
CA ALA A 8 12.81 -5.55 -14.85
C ALA A 8 13.51 -4.26 -14.36
N ASP A 9 13.48 -3.17 -15.14
CA ASP A 9 14.09 -1.90 -14.75
C ASP A 9 13.36 -1.29 -13.52
N PRO A 10 14.01 -1.20 -12.35
CA PRO A 10 13.37 -0.62 -11.17
C PRO A 10 13.01 0.87 -11.34
N GLU A 11 13.60 1.55 -12.32
CA GLU A 11 13.31 2.96 -12.59
C GLU A 11 11.88 3.20 -13.11
N HIS A 12 11.14 2.16 -13.52
CA HIS A 12 9.70 2.28 -13.84
C HIS A 12 8.92 2.91 -12.67
N ILE A 13 9.21 2.49 -11.44
CA ILE A 13 8.57 3.04 -10.24
C ILE A 13 8.95 4.51 -10.03
N ALA A 14 10.21 4.86 -10.29
CA ALA A 14 10.69 6.23 -10.17
C ALA A 14 10.05 7.15 -11.22
N ARG A 15 9.91 6.68 -12.46
CA ARG A 15 9.23 7.39 -13.55
C ARG A 15 7.74 7.54 -13.27
N GLU A 16 7.06 6.50 -12.80
CA GLU A 16 5.67 6.58 -12.39
C GLU A 16 5.46 7.64 -11.28
N CYS A 17 6.29 7.61 -10.23
CA CYS A 17 6.30 8.63 -9.19
C CYS A 17 6.55 10.04 -9.76
N HIS A 18 7.41 10.18 -10.76
CA HIS A 18 7.70 11.45 -11.42
C HIS A 18 6.46 11.97 -12.16
N TYR A 19 5.80 11.15 -12.98
CA TYR A 19 4.56 11.53 -13.67
C TYR A 19 3.44 11.91 -12.71
N GLN A 20 3.29 11.15 -11.61
CA GLN A 20 2.31 11.46 -10.58
C GLN A 20 2.51 12.87 -10.01
N LYS A 21 3.77 13.26 -9.72
CA LYS A 21 4.13 14.61 -9.25
C LYS A 21 3.85 15.70 -10.29
N LEU A 22 3.88 15.36 -11.58
CA LEU A 22 3.48 16.25 -12.67
C LEU A 22 1.96 16.28 -12.89
N GLY A 23 1.16 15.56 -12.09
CA GLY A 23 -0.29 15.48 -12.26
C GLY A 23 -0.71 14.68 -13.50
N ARG A 24 0.10 13.69 -13.91
CA ARG A 24 -0.10 12.89 -15.11
C ARG A 24 0.03 11.39 -14.80
N PHE A 25 -0.70 10.56 -15.54
CA PHE A 25 -0.39 9.13 -15.59
C PHE A 25 0.87 8.91 -16.42
N PRO A 26 1.68 7.88 -16.10
CA PRO A 26 2.83 7.52 -16.93
C PRO A 26 2.37 7.09 -18.34
N PRO A 27 3.25 7.16 -19.35
CA PRO A 27 3.02 6.50 -20.63
C PRO A 27 3.08 4.98 -20.45
N LEU A 28 2.62 4.22 -21.46
CA LEU A 28 2.37 2.79 -21.34
C LEU A 28 3.65 1.97 -21.12
N GLU A 29 4.77 2.43 -21.67
CA GLU A 29 6.11 1.87 -21.48
C GLU A 29 6.60 1.94 -20.03
N ASP A 30 6.06 2.88 -19.24
CA ASP A 30 6.43 3.10 -17.84
C ASP A 30 5.36 2.57 -16.86
N TYR A 31 4.38 1.80 -17.35
CA TYR A 31 3.42 1.13 -16.47
C TYR A 31 4.15 0.10 -15.61
N CYS A 32 3.97 0.21 -14.29
CA CYS A 32 4.48 -0.74 -13.31
C CYS A 32 3.41 -1.23 -12.32
N PRO A 33 2.20 -1.64 -12.77
CA PRO A 33 1.17 -2.12 -11.87
C PRO A 33 1.61 -3.38 -11.13
N ALA A 34 1.22 -3.45 -9.87
CA ALA A 34 1.38 -4.65 -9.06
C ALA A 34 0.16 -5.56 -9.25
N ILE A 35 0.41 -6.80 -9.68
CA ILE A 35 -0.62 -7.81 -9.93
C ILE A 35 -0.62 -8.86 -8.83
N THR A 36 -1.81 -9.24 -8.38
CA THR A 36 -2.04 -10.40 -7.50
C THR A 36 -3.20 -11.24 -8.02
N CYS A 37 -3.17 -12.54 -7.73
CA CYS A 37 -4.26 -13.44 -8.06
C CYS A 37 -4.55 -14.31 -6.84
N ASN A 38 -5.42 -13.81 -5.95
CA ASN A 38 -5.69 -14.45 -4.66
C ASN A 38 -6.32 -15.85 -4.84
N SER A 39 -7.07 -16.05 -5.92
CA SER A 39 -7.68 -17.35 -6.26
C SER A 39 -6.68 -18.49 -6.52
N LEU A 40 -5.39 -18.19 -6.77
CA LEU A 40 -4.35 -19.22 -6.86
C LEU A 40 -3.98 -19.80 -5.50
N VAL A 41 -4.15 -19.02 -4.42
CA VAL A 41 -3.84 -19.43 -3.05
C VAL A 41 -5.09 -19.97 -2.37
N ASP A 42 -6.21 -19.29 -2.54
CA ASP A 42 -7.51 -19.68 -2.00
C ASP A 42 -8.56 -19.76 -3.12
N PRO A 43 -8.88 -20.96 -3.62
CA PRO A 43 -9.85 -21.15 -4.70
C PRO A 43 -11.25 -20.62 -4.41
N THR A 44 -11.60 -20.34 -3.15
CA THR A 44 -12.93 -19.83 -2.78
C THR A 44 -13.19 -18.40 -3.26
N TYR A 45 -12.13 -17.66 -3.63
CA TYR A 45 -12.24 -16.32 -4.20
C TYR A 45 -12.82 -16.29 -5.62
N ALA A 46 -12.94 -17.43 -6.31
CA ALA A 46 -13.46 -17.50 -7.68
C ALA A 46 -14.32 -18.76 -7.89
N PRO A 47 -15.25 -18.77 -8.86
CA PRO A 47 -15.89 -20.00 -9.31
C PRO A 47 -14.85 -21.03 -9.81
N ALA A 48 -15.25 -22.31 -9.82
CA ALA A 48 -14.37 -23.39 -10.28
C ALA A 48 -13.86 -23.15 -11.71
N GLY A 49 -12.53 -23.21 -11.89
CA GLY A 49 -11.87 -22.98 -13.17
C GLY A 49 -11.70 -21.50 -13.56
N MET A 50 -12.07 -20.56 -12.68
CA MET A 50 -11.94 -19.12 -12.90
C MET A 50 -10.93 -18.52 -11.91
N HIS A 51 -10.53 -17.27 -12.19
CA HIS A 51 -9.58 -16.55 -11.37
C HIS A 51 -10.02 -15.12 -11.11
N VAL A 52 -9.70 -14.60 -9.92
CA VAL A 52 -9.79 -13.17 -9.60
C VAL A 52 -8.39 -12.62 -9.50
N ALA A 53 -8.07 -11.71 -10.41
CA ALA A 53 -6.83 -10.97 -10.40
C ALA A 53 -7.07 -9.50 -10.04
N HIS A 54 -6.20 -8.96 -9.21
CA HIS A 54 -6.20 -7.58 -8.76
C HIS A 54 -4.98 -6.87 -9.32
N SER A 55 -5.17 -5.61 -9.71
CA SER A 55 -4.13 -4.72 -10.22
C SER A 55 -4.15 -3.41 -9.44
N GLU A 56 -2.99 -2.98 -8.97
CA GLU A 56 -2.78 -1.72 -8.26
C GLU A 56 -1.70 -0.90 -8.98
N GLN A 57 -1.96 0.39 -9.20
CA GLN A 57 -1.04 1.34 -9.81
C GLN A 57 -1.16 2.71 -9.12
N LEU A 58 -0.10 3.53 -9.14
CA LEU A 58 -0.16 4.85 -8.50
C LEU A 58 -1.19 5.74 -9.20
N GLY A 59 -2.14 6.23 -8.40
CA GLY A 59 -3.19 7.13 -8.84
C GLY A 59 -2.85 8.60 -8.62
N LEU A 60 -3.50 9.46 -9.38
CA LEU A 60 -3.49 10.91 -9.14
C LEU A 60 -4.52 11.29 -8.07
N PRO A 61 -4.30 12.36 -7.28
CA PRO A 61 -5.27 12.81 -6.30
C PRO A 61 -6.67 13.01 -6.92
N ALA A 62 -7.72 12.65 -6.18
CA ALA A 62 -9.09 12.76 -6.67
C ALA A 62 -9.47 14.13 -7.27
N PRO A 63 -9.04 15.28 -6.71
CA PRO A 63 -9.36 16.61 -7.27
C PRO A 63 -8.69 16.92 -8.61
N THR A 64 -7.72 16.11 -9.07
CA THR A 64 -7.02 16.33 -10.35
C THR A 64 -7.96 16.26 -11.55
N TYR A 65 -9.05 15.47 -11.45
CA TYR A 65 -10.03 15.33 -12.51
C TYR A 65 -11.47 15.40 -11.98
N THR A 66 -12.39 15.78 -12.86
CA THR A 66 -13.82 15.67 -12.60
C THR A 66 -14.27 14.22 -12.52
N GLU A 67 -15.41 13.95 -11.89
CA GLU A 67 -16.03 12.60 -11.83
C GLU A 67 -16.14 11.95 -13.21
N ARG A 68 -16.62 12.71 -14.20
CA ARG A 68 -16.76 12.23 -15.57
C ARG A 68 -15.42 11.80 -16.17
N GLN A 69 -14.38 12.60 -15.99
CA GLN A 69 -13.03 12.25 -16.46
C GLN A 69 -12.50 11.00 -15.75
N TRP A 70 -12.77 10.82 -14.46
CA TRP A 70 -12.41 9.60 -13.75
C TRP A 70 -13.11 8.35 -14.32
N LEU A 71 -14.37 8.44 -14.75
CA LEU A 71 -15.05 7.34 -15.43
C LEU A 71 -14.39 7.00 -16.78
N GLU A 72 -13.93 8.00 -17.52
CA GLU A 72 -13.18 7.81 -18.77
C GLU A 72 -11.79 7.18 -18.50
N ILE A 73 -11.07 7.68 -17.49
CA ILE A 73 -9.76 7.17 -17.06
C ILE A 73 -9.83 5.70 -16.65
N LYS A 74 -10.83 5.30 -15.86
CA LYS A 74 -10.97 3.89 -15.42
C LYS A 74 -11.10 2.92 -16.60
N ARG A 75 -11.85 3.31 -17.64
CA ARG A 75 -11.99 2.50 -18.87
C ARG A 75 -10.68 2.44 -19.64
N LYS A 76 -10.00 3.58 -19.78
CA LYS A 76 -8.71 3.64 -20.47
C LYS A 76 -7.65 2.81 -19.74
N TYR A 77 -7.56 2.93 -18.42
CA TYR A 77 -6.63 2.17 -17.59
C TYR A 77 -6.80 0.66 -17.79
N LEU A 78 -8.04 0.16 -17.80
CA LEU A 78 -8.30 -1.25 -18.05
C LEU A 78 -7.83 -1.71 -19.45
N GLN A 79 -8.05 -0.89 -20.48
CA GLN A 79 -7.59 -1.19 -21.84
C GLN A 79 -6.05 -1.21 -21.92
N ASP A 80 -5.40 -0.21 -21.31
CA ASP A 80 -3.95 -0.09 -21.25
C ASP A 80 -3.33 -1.25 -20.47
N LEU A 81 -3.88 -1.58 -19.29
CA LEU A 81 -3.45 -2.69 -18.46
C LEU A 81 -3.53 -4.01 -19.22
N LEU A 82 -4.63 -4.27 -19.93
CA LEU A 82 -4.78 -5.49 -20.73
C LEU A 82 -3.77 -5.54 -21.88
N ALA A 83 -3.47 -4.39 -22.51
CA ALA A 83 -2.48 -4.31 -23.56
C ALA A 83 -1.06 -4.62 -23.06
N VAL A 84 -0.68 -4.17 -21.85
CA VAL A 84 0.58 -4.56 -21.21
C VAL A 84 0.56 -6.04 -20.83
N TRP A 85 -0.53 -6.51 -20.22
CA TRP A 85 -0.67 -7.90 -19.79
C TRP A 85 -0.51 -8.88 -20.97
N GLN A 86 -1.12 -8.58 -22.12
CA GLN A 86 -1.02 -9.40 -23.33
C GLN A 86 0.40 -9.57 -23.85
N ARG A 87 1.32 -8.63 -23.57
CA ARG A 87 2.74 -8.78 -23.95
C ARG A 87 3.40 -9.94 -23.20
N HIS A 88 3.02 -10.14 -21.94
CA HIS A 88 3.58 -11.20 -21.09
C HIS A 88 2.74 -12.49 -21.10
N ALA A 89 1.42 -12.38 -21.32
CA ALA A 89 0.49 -13.49 -21.43
C ALA A 89 -0.44 -13.26 -22.64
N PRO A 90 -0.03 -13.64 -23.85
CA PRO A 90 -0.76 -13.35 -25.10
C PRO A 90 -2.20 -13.88 -25.15
N ASN A 91 -2.50 -14.88 -24.33
CA ASN A 91 -3.84 -15.44 -24.20
C ASN A 91 -4.78 -14.58 -23.34
N MET A 92 -4.30 -13.56 -22.61
CA MET A 92 -5.14 -12.66 -21.80
C MET A 92 -5.90 -11.66 -22.66
N THR A 93 -6.93 -12.13 -23.37
CA THR A 93 -7.82 -11.31 -24.18
C THR A 93 -9.08 -10.89 -23.42
N TRP A 94 -9.86 -9.99 -24.01
CA TRP A 94 -11.18 -9.61 -23.49
C TRP A 94 -12.12 -10.81 -23.34
N ASP A 95 -11.94 -11.88 -24.12
CA ASP A 95 -12.76 -13.09 -24.06
C ASP A 95 -12.58 -13.87 -22.74
N ASN A 96 -11.46 -13.66 -22.04
CA ASN A 96 -11.22 -14.25 -20.71
C ASN A 96 -11.82 -13.43 -19.56
N ILE A 97 -12.35 -12.23 -19.84
CA ILE A 97 -12.82 -11.29 -18.81
C ILE A 97 -14.34 -11.36 -18.73
N ILE A 98 -14.84 -11.99 -17.67
CA ILE A 98 -16.29 -12.08 -17.40
C ILE A 98 -16.85 -10.89 -16.61
N GLY A 99 -15.97 -10.10 -15.98
CA GLY A 99 -16.35 -8.94 -15.17
C GLY A 99 -15.13 -8.18 -14.67
N VAL A 100 -15.30 -6.87 -14.48
CA VAL A 100 -14.26 -5.99 -13.94
C VAL A 100 -14.88 -5.01 -12.95
N ASP A 101 -14.24 -4.85 -11.80
CA ASP A 101 -14.49 -3.74 -10.89
C ASP A 101 -13.28 -2.79 -10.92
N THR A 102 -13.48 -1.58 -11.42
CA THR A 102 -12.45 -0.54 -11.46
C THR A 102 -12.75 0.53 -10.42
N ASN A 103 -11.78 0.82 -9.57
CA ASN A 103 -11.84 1.89 -8.58
C ASN A 103 -10.80 2.97 -8.89
N SER A 104 -11.13 4.22 -8.57
CA SER A 104 -10.20 5.36 -8.65
C SER A 104 -10.11 6.10 -7.31
N PRO A 105 -9.13 7.00 -7.14
CA PRO A 105 -9.09 7.92 -6.01
C PRO A 105 -10.39 8.73 -5.83
N TYR A 106 -11.14 9.00 -6.91
CA TYR A 106 -12.45 9.64 -6.80
C TYR A 106 -13.48 8.74 -6.12
N ASP A 107 -13.53 7.45 -6.43
CA ASP A 107 -14.43 6.50 -5.78
C ASP A 107 -14.14 6.39 -4.27
N ALA A 108 -12.87 6.52 -3.88
CA ALA A 108 -12.45 6.53 -2.48
C ALA A 108 -13.05 7.69 -1.66
N LEU A 109 -13.48 8.79 -2.30
CA LEU A 109 -14.13 9.92 -1.63
C LEU A 109 -15.50 9.58 -1.03
N ARG A 110 -16.08 8.42 -1.38
CA ARG A 110 -17.27 7.89 -0.68
C ARG A 110 -17.00 7.67 0.81
N MET A 111 -15.73 7.46 1.18
CA MET A 111 -15.28 7.35 2.56
C MET A 111 -14.67 8.69 3.00
N LYS A 112 -15.33 9.37 3.96
CA LYS A 112 -14.95 10.72 4.41
C LYS A 112 -13.52 10.82 4.93
N ASN A 113 -12.99 9.74 5.51
CA ASN A 113 -11.63 9.66 6.04
C ASN A 113 -10.53 9.56 4.97
N LEU A 114 -10.88 9.31 3.70
CA LEU A 114 -9.93 9.31 2.59
C LEU A 114 -9.94 10.62 1.79
N GLY A 115 -10.87 11.52 2.10
CA GLY A 115 -10.93 12.84 1.49
C GLY A 115 -9.82 13.78 1.98
N PRO A 116 -9.49 14.83 1.20
CA PRO A 116 -10.08 15.19 -0.09
C PRO A 116 -9.39 14.51 -1.30
N ASN A 117 -8.28 13.82 -1.08
CA ASN A 117 -7.41 13.33 -2.16
C ASN A 117 -7.70 11.88 -2.60
N GLY A 118 -8.47 11.12 -1.83
CA GLY A 118 -8.77 9.72 -2.15
C GLY A 118 -7.61 8.76 -1.91
N ASN A 119 -6.70 9.09 -1.00
CA ASN A 119 -5.55 8.24 -0.70
C ASN A 119 -5.98 7.04 0.15
N MET A 120 -5.93 5.83 -0.40
CA MET A 120 -6.34 4.60 0.27
C MET A 120 -5.47 4.25 1.49
N ALA A 121 -4.22 4.71 1.53
CA ALA A 121 -3.33 4.59 2.69
C ALA A 121 -3.58 5.67 3.76
N VAL A 122 -4.61 6.51 3.60
CA VAL A 122 -4.98 7.68 4.44
C VAL A 122 -3.95 8.82 4.38
N LEU A 123 -2.66 8.51 4.46
CA LEU A 123 -1.55 9.45 4.36
C LEU A 123 -0.62 9.04 3.22
N ASP A 124 0.10 10.02 2.69
CA ASP A 124 1.13 9.79 1.69
C ASP A 124 2.29 8.95 2.26
N CYS A 125 3.06 8.32 1.39
CA CYS A 125 4.26 7.53 1.73
C CYS A 125 5.54 8.33 1.44
N SER A 126 5.49 9.65 1.64
CA SER A 126 6.66 10.52 1.54
C SER A 126 7.73 10.15 2.57
N LEU A 127 8.97 10.59 2.38
CA LEU A 127 10.07 10.30 3.31
C LEU A 127 9.77 10.72 4.77
N TYR A 128 8.99 11.79 4.95
CA TYR A 128 8.59 12.30 6.26
C TYR A 128 7.39 11.56 6.86
N GLN A 129 6.69 10.75 6.08
CA GLN A 129 5.51 9.98 6.46
C GLN A 129 5.72 8.50 6.14
N ARG A 130 6.91 7.96 6.43
CA ARG A 130 7.24 6.55 6.25
C ARG A 130 7.79 5.93 7.53
N ASP A 131 7.50 4.66 7.74
CA ASP A 131 7.99 3.86 8.86
C ASP A 131 7.77 4.56 10.21
N VAL A 132 8.84 4.75 10.98
CA VAL A 132 8.84 5.39 12.31
C VAL A 132 8.46 6.86 12.31
N ASN A 133 8.37 7.50 11.14
CA ASN A 133 7.94 8.89 11.02
C ASN A 133 6.42 9.03 10.77
N ARG A 134 5.68 7.91 10.66
CA ARG A 134 4.22 7.91 10.44
C ARG A 134 3.45 8.14 11.76
N PRO A 135 2.43 9.03 11.78
CA PRO A 135 1.95 9.89 10.69
C PRO A 135 2.78 11.17 10.51
N THR A 136 3.34 11.65 11.62
CA THR A 136 4.46 12.61 11.71
C THR A 136 5.33 12.18 12.90
N PRO A 137 6.60 12.60 12.99
CA PRO A 137 7.47 12.22 14.10
C PRO A 137 6.90 12.51 15.50
N GLU A 138 6.14 13.61 15.65
CA GLU A 138 5.53 14.02 16.92
C GLU A 138 4.41 13.09 17.38
N LEU A 139 3.72 12.44 16.44
CA LEU A 139 2.58 11.55 16.70
C LEU A 139 2.92 10.07 16.51
N ALA A 140 4.15 9.74 16.13
CA ALA A 140 4.60 8.38 15.85
C ALA A 140 4.51 7.44 17.07
N ASN A 141 4.49 8.00 18.28
CA ASN A 141 4.28 7.26 19.52
C ASN A 141 2.80 7.10 19.89
N HIS A 142 1.86 7.25 18.94
CA HIS A 142 0.41 7.12 19.12
C HIS A 142 -0.26 8.09 20.11
N ARG A 143 0.48 8.89 20.89
CA ARG A 143 -0.07 9.86 21.83
C ARG A 143 -0.52 11.10 21.06
N THR A 144 -1.73 11.58 21.36
CA THR A 144 -2.21 12.86 20.82
C THR A 144 -1.96 13.99 21.82
N PRO A 145 -2.08 15.27 21.40
CA PRO A 145 -2.04 16.41 22.33
C PRO A 145 -3.16 16.40 23.39
N ILE A 146 -4.20 15.59 23.20
CA ILE A 146 -5.30 15.44 24.14
C ILE A 146 -4.95 14.33 25.13
N LYS A 147 -4.96 14.66 26.43
CA LYS A 147 -4.65 13.72 27.50
C LYS A 147 -5.56 12.48 27.41
N ASN A 148 -4.95 11.29 27.52
CA ASN A 148 -5.62 9.98 27.45
C ASN A 148 -6.34 9.70 26.12
N LEU A 149 -6.02 10.44 25.05
CA LEU A 149 -6.44 10.13 23.69
C LEU A 149 -5.24 9.66 22.88
N TYR A 150 -5.38 8.47 22.31
CA TYR A 150 -4.39 7.81 21.47
C TYR A 150 -4.97 7.59 20.08
N ALA A 151 -4.11 7.53 19.06
CA ALA A 151 -4.53 7.30 17.69
C ALA A 151 -3.70 6.21 17.02
N THR A 152 -4.34 5.44 16.15
CA THR A 152 -3.74 4.31 15.43
C THR A 152 -4.48 4.09 14.10
N GLY A 153 -4.10 3.05 13.35
CA GLY A 153 -4.60 2.70 12.02
C GLY A 153 -3.54 2.89 10.94
N SER A 154 -3.95 2.83 9.67
CA SER A 154 -3.06 2.87 8.48
C SER A 154 -2.18 4.13 8.36
N ALA A 155 -2.50 5.18 9.12
CA ALA A 155 -1.70 6.38 9.20
C ALA A 155 -0.47 6.22 10.12
N TRP A 156 -0.36 5.16 10.92
CA TRP A 156 0.76 4.88 11.84
C TRP A 156 1.69 3.79 11.33
N SER A 157 2.85 3.67 11.96
CA SER A 157 3.83 2.60 11.70
C SER A 157 3.23 1.22 11.99
N PRO A 158 3.50 0.17 11.17
CA PRO A 158 4.58 0.04 10.17
C PRO A 158 4.31 0.60 8.77
N GLY A 159 3.09 0.96 8.39
CA GLY A 159 2.86 1.46 7.04
C GLY A 159 1.41 1.77 6.71
N GLY A 160 1.18 2.14 5.45
CA GLY A 160 -0.14 2.46 4.89
C GLY A 160 -1.07 1.27 4.69
N TRP A 161 -1.01 0.26 5.55
CA TRP A 161 -1.73 -1.00 5.39
C TRP A 161 -2.82 -1.14 6.45
N ALA A 162 -3.82 -1.95 6.17
CA ALA A 162 -4.83 -2.33 7.16
C ALA A 162 -4.38 -3.60 7.88
N ALA A 163 -3.58 -3.46 8.94
CA ALA A 163 -3.04 -4.57 9.69
C ALA A 163 -3.21 -4.42 11.22
N SER A 164 -2.89 -5.47 11.95
CA SER A 164 -2.91 -5.49 13.42
C SER A 164 -1.68 -4.87 14.11
N PRO A 165 -0.46 -4.82 13.53
CA PRO A 165 0.73 -4.27 14.21
C PRO A 165 0.56 -2.82 14.70
N GLU A 166 -0.14 -1.97 13.95
CA GLU A 166 -0.40 -0.56 14.29
C GLU A 166 -1.18 -0.47 15.61
N SER A 167 -2.22 -1.29 15.74
CA SER A 167 -3.08 -1.34 16.92
C SER A 167 -2.33 -1.94 18.11
N TYR A 168 -1.51 -2.96 17.85
CA TYR A 168 -0.69 -3.59 18.87
C TYR A 168 0.37 -2.63 19.44
N ASN A 169 1.09 -1.89 18.58
CA ASN A 169 2.04 -0.86 19.00
C ASN A 169 1.36 0.23 19.84
N CYS A 170 0.17 0.68 19.42
CA CYS A 170 -0.62 1.64 20.20
C CYS A 170 -0.97 1.08 21.59
N TYR A 171 -1.38 -0.18 21.67
CA TYR A 171 -1.72 -0.82 22.95
C TYR A 171 -0.52 -0.87 23.91
N LYS A 172 0.70 -1.20 23.43
CA LYS A 172 1.90 -1.20 24.27
C LYS A 172 2.14 0.16 24.95
N ILE A 173 1.86 1.23 24.23
CA ILE A 173 2.00 2.61 24.71
C ILE A 173 0.93 2.93 25.74
N ILE A 174 -0.34 2.60 25.45
CA ILE A 174 -1.46 2.77 26.38
C ILE A 174 -1.21 1.99 27.67
N ALA A 175 -0.76 0.73 27.56
CA ALA A 175 -0.48 -0.11 28.71
C ALA A 175 0.64 0.44 29.58
N GLY A 176 1.70 1.00 28.98
CA GLY A 176 2.76 1.70 29.70
C GLY A 176 2.27 2.95 30.43
N ASP A 177 1.48 3.79 29.75
CA ASP A 177 1.00 5.06 30.32
C ASP A 177 -0.02 4.87 31.44
N LEU A 178 -0.90 3.87 31.32
CA LEU A 178 -2.00 3.63 32.25
C LEU A 178 -1.72 2.49 33.25
N GLY A 179 -0.55 1.85 33.18
CA GLY A 179 -0.21 0.72 34.04
C GLY A 179 -1.09 -0.51 33.83
N LEU A 180 -1.49 -0.78 32.58
CA LEU A 180 -2.30 -1.95 32.25
C LEU A 180 -1.42 -3.22 32.13
N GLY A 181 -2.08 -4.37 32.00
CA GLY A 181 -1.41 -5.64 31.74
C GLY A 181 -0.54 -5.58 30.47
N LYS A 182 0.57 -6.32 30.49
CA LYS A 182 1.54 -6.39 29.40
C LYS A 182 1.76 -7.85 29.02
N PRO A 183 0.87 -8.44 28.20
CA PRO A 183 0.90 -9.88 27.91
C PRO A 183 2.24 -10.36 27.33
N TRP A 184 2.96 -9.50 26.60
CA TRP A 184 4.29 -9.81 26.06
C TRP A 184 5.40 -9.93 27.12
N GLU A 185 5.14 -9.57 28.38
CA GLU A 185 6.05 -9.77 29.52
C GLU A 185 5.65 -11.02 30.33
N GLU A 186 4.54 -11.68 30.01
CA GLU A 186 4.11 -12.91 30.68
C GLU A 186 4.93 -14.12 30.19
N PRO A 187 5.35 -15.04 31.08
CA PRO A 187 6.09 -16.24 30.68
C PRO A 187 5.35 -17.07 29.63
N GLY A 188 6.02 -17.38 28.52
CA GLY A 188 5.47 -18.15 27.40
C GLY A 188 4.61 -17.35 26.42
N LYS A 189 4.52 -16.02 26.59
CA LYS A 189 3.85 -15.09 25.66
C LYS A 189 4.78 -14.00 25.15
N GLU A 190 6.09 -14.21 25.29
CA GLU A 190 7.10 -13.29 24.84
C GLU A 190 6.96 -13.03 23.33
N GLU A 191 7.25 -11.79 22.92
CA GLU A 191 7.27 -11.47 21.51
C GLU A 191 8.35 -12.29 20.79
N PRO A 192 8.06 -12.82 19.59
CA PRO A 192 9.11 -13.41 18.75
C PRO A 192 10.15 -12.36 18.39
N ASP A 193 11.33 -12.82 17.95
CA ASP A 193 12.42 -11.94 17.54
C ASP A 193 11.93 -10.83 16.61
N SER A 194 12.30 -9.59 16.94
CA SER A 194 11.79 -8.43 16.23
C SER A 194 12.43 -8.37 14.84
N LEU A 195 11.61 -8.52 13.79
CA LEU A 195 12.04 -8.25 12.40
C LEU A 195 12.71 -6.88 12.25
N VAL A 196 12.31 -5.88 13.05
CA VAL A 196 12.97 -4.56 13.06
C VAL A 196 14.39 -4.65 13.61
N GLN A 197 14.63 -5.44 14.66
CA GLN A 197 15.98 -5.70 15.17
C GLN A 197 16.82 -6.45 14.15
N GLU A 198 16.25 -7.43 13.45
CA GLU A 198 16.94 -8.15 12.37
C GLU A 198 17.31 -7.22 11.21
N VAL A 199 16.36 -6.40 10.73
CA VAL A 199 16.61 -5.41 9.67
C VAL A 199 17.69 -4.41 10.10
N ARG A 200 17.68 -3.95 11.36
CA ARG A 200 18.74 -3.09 11.91
C ARG A 200 20.09 -3.80 11.96
N ALA A 201 20.12 -5.09 12.32
CA ALA A 201 21.32 -5.90 12.33
C ALA A 201 21.87 -6.14 10.91
N VAL A 202 21.00 -6.43 9.93
CA VAL A 202 21.35 -6.49 8.50
C VAL A 202 21.90 -5.15 8.04
N GLY A 203 21.19 -4.05 8.29
CA GLY A 203 21.64 -2.70 7.90
C GLY A 203 22.97 -2.31 8.54
N LYS A 204 23.23 -2.73 9.79
CA LYS A 204 24.55 -2.59 10.43
C LYS A 204 25.61 -3.40 9.69
N ARG A 205 25.37 -4.69 9.43
CA ARG A 205 26.31 -5.55 8.67
C ARG A 205 26.65 -4.97 7.30
N ILE A 206 25.65 -4.47 6.57
CA ILE A 206 25.85 -3.82 5.26
C ILE A 206 26.73 -2.57 5.41
N ARG A 207 26.43 -1.68 6.37
CA ARG A 207 27.26 -0.49 6.62
C ARG A 207 28.70 -0.83 6.99
N ASP A 208 28.90 -1.89 7.78
CA ASP A 208 30.23 -2.33 8.20
C ASP A 208 31.01 -2.94 7.02
N LEU A 209 30.33 -3.66 6.10
CA LEU A 209 30.92 -4.16 4.85
C LEU A 209 31.43 -3.03 3.93
N PHE A 210 30.71 -1.91 3.83
CA PHE A 210 31.12 -0.76 3.00
C PHE A 210 32.14 0.17 3.68
N LYS A 211 32.52 -0.10 4.92
CA LYS A 211 33.61 0.60 5.64
C LYS A 211 34.94 -0.13 5.55
N ALA A 212 34.95 -1.39 5.12
CA ALA A 212 36.13 -2.21 4.88
C ALA A 212 36.60 -2.04 3.43
#